data_AF-A0A524CF49-F1
#
_entry.id   AF-A0A524CF49-F1
#
_cell.length_a   1.000
_cell.length_b   1.000
_cell.length_c   1.000
_cell.angle_alpha   90.00
_cell.angle_beta   90.00
_cell.angle_gamma   90.00
#
_symmetry.space_group_name_H-M   'P 1'
#
loop_
_entity.id
_entity.type
_entity.pdbx_description
1 polymer ?
#
loop_
_entity_poly.entity_id
_entity_poly.type
_entity_poly.pdbx_seq_one_letter_code
_entity_poly.pdbx_strand_id
1 'polypeptide(L)'
;MAHRKKHAPRHGSLAYLPRKRAKNSKARIRRWLDSSQDLNFLGFAGFKAGMTHMTYIEDQENSPYHGKEILKPVTIVETPPLVLVGIRLYHEDDYGKYVTNEIITKDPNEYLNKK
;
A
#
# COMPACT_ATOMS: atom_id res chain seq x y z
N MET A 1 6.48 -34.16 32.02
CA MET A 1 6.73 -33.57 30.68
C MET A 1 8.19 -33.15 30.61
N ALA A 2 8.95 -33.68 29.64
CA ALA A 2 10.38 -33.36 29.51
C ALA A 2 10.59 -31.92 29.03
N HIS A 3 11.78 -31.36 29.30
CA HIS A 3 12.18 -30.05 28.81
C HIS A 3 12.07 -29.99 27.28
N ARG A 4 11.56 -28.88 26.75
CA ARG A 4 11.46 -28.60 25.31
C ARG A 4 12.79 -28.90 24.60
N LYS A 5 12.76 -29.38 23.35
CA LYS A 5 13.95 -29.53 22.48
C LYS A 5 14.82 -28.25 22.55
N LYS A 6 16.13 -28.41 22.77
CA LYS A 6 17.09 -27.33 23.08
C LYS A 6 17.04 -26.16 22.09
N HIS A 7 16.74 -26.41 20.82
CA HIS A 7 16.61 -25.37 19.80
C HIS A 7 15.39 -25.63 18.91
N ALA A 8 14.53 -24.62 18.81
CA ALA A 8 13.47 -24.54 17.81
C ALA A 8 13.20 -23.05 17.52
N PRO A 9 13.00 -22.66 16.25
CA PRO A 9 12.68 -21.28 15.89
C PRO A 9 11.33 -20.89 16.50
N ARG A 10 11.15 -19.58 16.72
CA ARG A 10 9.89 -19.06 17.26
C ARG A 10 8.81 -19.10 16.18
N HIS A 11 7.60 -19.52 16.54
CA HIS A 11 6.47 -19.53 15.62
C HIS A 11 5.89 -18.12 15.39
N GLY A 12 5.92 -17.67 14.12
CA GLY A 12 5.39 -16.38 13.65
C GLY A 12 6.23 -15.17 14.07
N SER A 13 5.99 -13.97 13.55
CA SER A 13 6.68 -12.73 14.00
C SER A 13 5.92 -12.03 15.14
N LEU A 14 6.65 -11.48 16.13
CA LEU A 14 6.08 -10.64 17.22
C LEU A 14 5.72 -9.23 16.72
N ALA A 15 6.28 -8.78 15.60
CA ALA A 15 6.02 -7.44 15.04
C ALA A 15 4.55 -7.23 14.61
N TYR A 16 3.79 -8.32 14.42
CA TYR A 16 2.38 -8.30 14.06
C TYR A 16 1.44 -8.49 15.26
N LEU A 17 1.93 -8.30 16.48
CA LEU A 17 1.09 -8.26 17.68
C LEU A 17 0.56 -6.84 17.92
N PRO A 18 -0.69 -6.69 18.42
CA PRO A 18 -1.70 -7.74 18.62
C PRO A 18 -2.31 -8.20 17.28
N ARG A 19 -2.52 -9.52 17.13
CA ARG A 19 -3.23 -10.11 15.97
C ARG A 19 -4.74 -9.93 16.11
N LYS A 20 -5.19 -8.67 16.00
CA LYS A 20 -6.60 -8.28 16.07
C LYS A 20 -7.08 -7.73 14.73
N ARG A 21 -8.40 -7.66 14.55
CA ARG A 21 -9.01 -7.05 13.36
C ARG A 21 -8.56 -5.59 13.23
N ALA A 22 -8.24 -5.18 12.00
CA ALA A 22 -7.95 -3.78 11.71
C ALA A 22 -9.18 -2.91 11.99
N LYS A 23 -8.97 -1.69 12.49
CA LYS A 23 -10.06 -0.75 12.78
C LYS A 23 -10.77 -0.25 11.51
N ASN A 24 -10.01 -0.11 10.42
CA ASN A 24 -10.50 0.41 9.15
C ASN A 24 -10.37 -0.67 8.06
N SER A 25 -11.29 -0.68 7.11
CA SER A 25 -11.23 -1.54 5.91
C SER A 25 -10.15 -1.09 4.93
N LYS A 26 -9.93 0.23 4.81
CA LYS A 26 -8.88 0.82 3.97
C LYS A 26 -7.51 0.79 4.65
N ALA A 27 -6.47 0.61 3.84
CA ALA A 27 -5.09 0.72 4.30
C ALA A 27 -4.78 2.15 4.78
N ARG A 28 -4.00 2.26 5.86
CA ARG A 28 -3.49 3.53 6.37
C ARG A 28 -2.00 3.61 6.14
N ILE A 29 -1.57 4.57 5.31
CA ILE A 29 -0.16 4.87 5.08
C ILE A 29 0.35 5.72 6.25
N ARG A 30 1.43 5.26 6.89
CA ARG A 30 2.03 5.94 8.06
C ARG A 30 3.25 6.78 7.71
N ARG A 31 3.93 6.44 6.62
CA ARG A 31 5.13 7.11 6.14
C ARG A 31 5.02 7.26 4.64
N TRP A 32 5.24 8.48 4.17
CA TRP A 32 5.34 8.82 2.76
C TRP A 32 6.81 8.99 2.38
N LEU A 33 7.12 8.93 1.09
CA LEU A 33 8.46 9.22 0.58
C LEU A 33 8.66 10.73 0.56
N ASP A 34 9.83 11.20 1.01
CA ASP A 34 10.19 12.62 0.97
C ASP A 34 10.72 12.95 -0.44
N SER A 35 9.81 13.26 -1.38
CA SER A 35 10.19 13.68 -2.73
C SER A 35 10.45 15.18 -2.77
N SER A 36 11.73 15.58 -2.74
CA SER A 36 12.15 16.98 -2.65
C SER A 36 12.25 17.71 -4.00
N GLN A 37 12.15 16.99 -5.13
CA GLN A 37 12.47 17.54 -6.44
C GLN A 37 11.24 17.89 -7.29
N ASP A 38 10.19 17.05 -7.28
CA ASP A 38 9.01 17.24 -8.13
C ASP A 38 7.68 17.01 -7.38
N LEU A 39 6.63 17.74 -7.80
CA LEU A 39 5.28 17.58 -7.29
C LEU A 39 4.62 16.34 -7.89
N ASN A 40 4.61 15.25 -7.13
CA ASN A 40 4.10 13.95 -7.57
C ASN A 40 3.05 13.36 -6.61
N PHE A 41 2.07 12.65 -7.16
CA PHE A 41 1.15 11.85 -6.36
C PHE A 41 1.84 10.56 -5.90
N LEU A 42 1.93 10.37 -4.59
CA LEU A 42 2.65 9.24 -3.99
C LEU A 42 1.81 7.96 -3.85
N GLY A 43 0.50 8.07 -3.98
CA GLY A 43 -0.40 6.95 -3.71
C GLY A 43 -1.65 6.99 -4.55
N PHE A 44 -2.17 5.80 -4.86
CA PHE A 44 -3.39 5.60 -5.61
C PHE A 44 -4.25 4.53 -4.93
N ALA A 45 -5.57 4.65 -5.03
CA ALA A 45 -6.51 3.67 -4.50
C ALA A 45 -6.92 2.71 -5.62
N GLY A 46 -6.85 1.42 -5.34
CA GLY A 46 -7.27 0.38 -6.27
C GLY A 46 -8.03 -0.73 -5.56
N PHE A 47 -8.81 -1.48 -6.33
CA PHE A 47 -9.64 -2.58 -5.87
C PHE A 47 -9.15 -3.88 -6.49
N LYS A 48 -9.01 -4.95 -5.70
CA LYS A 48 -8.61 -6.25 -6.21
C LYS A 48 -9.75 -6.82 -7.07
N ALA A 49 -9.53 -6.90 -8.39
CA ALA A 49 -10.51 -7.44 -9.33
C ALA A 49 -10.39 -8.96 -9.46
N GLY A 50 -9.16 -9.49 -9.39
CA GLY A 50 -8.93 -10.91 -9.54
C GLY A 50 -7.45 -11.29 -9.55
N MET A 51 -7.18 -12.53 -9.94
CA MET A 51 -5.83 -13.06 -10.15
C MET A 51 -5.83 -13.96 -11.38
N THR A 52 -4.76 -13.91 -12.15
CA THR A 52 -4.53 -14.78 -13.31
C THR A 52 -3.07 -15.22 -13.32
N HIS A 53 -2.65 -15.92 -14.38
CA HIS A 53 -1.25 -16.12 -14.69
C HIS A 53 -0.89 -15.36 -15.96
N MET A 54 0.35 -14.92 -16.05
CA MET A 54 0.93 -14.31 -17.24
C MET A 54 2.15 -15.12 -17.64
N THR A 55 2.33 -15.36 -18.93
CA THR A 55 3.59 -15.86 -19.47
C THR A 55 4.38 -14.70 -20.05
N TYR A 56 5.69 -14.68 -19.78
CA TYR A 56 6.60 -13.69 -20.33
C TYR A 56 8.00 -14.30 -20.46
N ILE A 57 8.84 -13.69 -21.30
CA ILE A 57 10.24 -14.09 -21.48
C ILE A 57 11.07 -13.41 -20.40
N GLU A 58 11.84 -14.18 -19.63
CA GLU A 58 12.74 -13.64 -18.62
C GLU A 58 13.94 -12.93 -19.26
N ASP A 59 14.11 -11.64 -18.92
CA ASP A 59 15.11 -10.74 -19.46
C ASP A 59 16.32 -10.51 -18.53
N GLN A 60 16.29 -11.04 -17.31
CA GLN A 60 17.39 -10.91 -16.36
C GLN A 60 18.57 -11.84 -16.71
N GLU A 61 19.71 -11.28 -17.12
CA GLU A 61 20.89 -12.04 -17.60
C GLU A 61 21.43 -13.06 -16.57
N ASN A 62 21.46 -12.69 -15.29
CA ASN A 62 21.95 -13.55 -14.21
C ASN A 62 20.92 -14.62 -13.77
N SER A 63 19.75 -14.66 -14.39
CA SER A 63 18.71 -15.64 -14.08
C SER A 63 18.99 -16.97 -14.80
N PRO A 64 18.85 -18.14 -14.13
CA PRO A 64 18.96 -19.44 -14.80
C PRO A 64 17.88 -19.68 -15.87
N TYR A 65 16.89 -18.78 -15.95
CA TYR A 65 15.79 -18.83 -16.92
C TYR A 65 15.88 -17.75 -18.00
N HIS A 66 16.99 -17.01 -18.09
CA HIS A 66 17.19 -15.98 -19.11
C HIS A 66 16.85 -16.49 -20.53
N GLY A 67 16.02 -15.75 -21.25
CA GLY A 67 15.56 -16.10 -22.60
C GLY A 67 14.50 -17.20 -22.67
N LYS A 68 14.01 -17.73 -21.54
CA LYS A 68 12.94 -18.73 -21.48
C LYS A 68 11.59 -18.10 -21.10
N GLU A 69 10.51 -18.70 -21.59
CA GLU A 69 9.15 -18.33 -21.18
C GLU A 69 8.83 -18.89 -19.80
N ILE A 70 8.39 -18.02 -18.88
CA ILE A 70 8.02 -18.38 -17.50
C ILE A 70 6.57 -17.97 -17.25
N LEU A 71 5.83 -18.84 -16.58
CA LEU A 71 4.49 -18.56 -16.07
C LEU A 71 4.57 -17.99 -14.65
N LYS A 72 4.07 -16.77 -14.43
CA LYS A 72 3.98 -16.14 -13.10
C LYS A 72 2.53 -15.80 -12.72
N PRO A 73 2.12 -16.05 -11.46
CA PRO A 73 0.82 -15.60 -10.97
C PRO A 73 0.83 -14.08 -10.81
N VAL A 74 -0.21 -13.42 -11.31
CA VAL A 74 -0.38 -11.96 -11.25
C VAL A 74 -1.70 -11.60 -10.59
N THR A 75 -1.74 -10.44 -9.92
CA THR A 75 -2.96 -9.88 -9.33
C THR A 75 -3.43 -8.70 -10.17
N ILE A 76 -4.69 -8.72 -10.57
CA ILE A 76 -5.31 -7.63 -11.32
C ILE A 76 -5.97 -6.68 -10.31
N VAL A 77 -5.55 -5.43 -10.36
CA VAL A 77 -6.09 -4.34 -9.52
C VAL A 77 -6.77 -3.33 -10.44
N GLU A 78 -8.07 -3.13 -10.24
CA GLU A 78 -8.83 -2.08 -10.93
C GLU A 78 -8.56 -0.74 -10.25
N THR A 79 -8.19 0.26 -11.04
CA THR A 79 -7.82 1.60 -10.57
C THR A 79 -8.65 2.65 -11.29
N PRO A 80 -9.91 2.89 -10.85
CA PRO A 80 -10.75 3.93 -11.46
C PRO A 80 -10.11 5.32 -11.25
N PRO A 81 -10.32 6.27 -12.17
CA PRO A 81 -9.79 7.63 -12.04
C PRO A 81 -10.22 8.27 -10.71
N LEU A 82 -9.25 8.81 -9.97
CA LEU A 82 -9.51 9.52 -8.72
C LEU A 82 -9.81 10.99 -8.99
N VAL A 83 -10.81 11.51 -8.28
CA VAL A 83 -11.15 12.94 -8.32
C VAL A 83 -10.52 13.62 -7.11
N LEU A 84 -9.75 14.68 -7.36
CA LEU A 84 -9.20 15.53 -6.30
C LEU A 84 -10.29 16.43 -5.76
N VAL A 85 -10.54 16.33 -4.45
CA VAL A 85 -11.62 17.07 -3.77
C VAL A 85 -11.08 18.24 -2.95
N GLY A 86 -9.81 18.20 -2.58
CA GLY A 86 -9.21 19.24 -1.77
C GLY A 86 -7.77 18.96 -1.42
N ILE A 87 -7.16 19.92 -0.72
CA ILE A 87 -5.79 19.89 -0.26
C ILE A 87 -5.80 20.05 1.26
N ARG A 88 -5.00 19.23 1.93
CA ARG A 88 -4.76 19.32 3.37
C ARG A 88 -3.30 19.68 3.61
N LEU A 89 -3.08 20.76 4.35
CA LEU A 89 -1.76 21.27 4.68
C LEU A 89 -1.36 20.81 6.08
N TYR A 90 -0.14 20.31 6.20
CA TYR A 90 0.45 19.86 7.45
C TYR A 90 1.61 20.76 7.83
N HIS A 91 1.68 21.12 9.10
CA HIS A 91 2.85 21.73 9.72
C HIS A 91 3.51 20.71 10.65
N GLU A 92 4.82 20.81 10.82
CA GLU A 92 5.61 19.93 11.68
C GLU A 92 6.22 20.75 12.82
N ASP A 93 6.07 20.26 14.04
CA ASP A 93 6.73 20.79 15.24
C ASP A 93 7.46 19.66 15.99
N ASP A 94 7.99 19.98 17.18
CA ASP A 94 8.71 19.00 18.02
C ASP A 94 7.84 17.82 18.49
N TYR A 95 6.51 17.94 18.41
CA TYR A 95 5.54 16.90 18.77
C TYR A 95 5.01 16.12 17.57
N GLY A 96 5.28 16.59 16.34
CA GLY A 96 5.03 15.90 15.09
C GLY A 96 4.22 16.72 14.09
N LYS A 97 3.56 16.01 13.16
CA LYS A 97 2.78 16.66 12.08
C LYS A 97 1.33 16.85 12.50
N TYR A 98 0.86 18.09 12.43
CA TYR A 98 -0.55 18.44 12.65
C TYR A 98 -1.14 19.18 11.45
N VAL A 99 -2.47 19.17 11.35
CA VAL A 99 -3.18 19.82 10.24
C VAL A 99 -3.31 21.31 10.55
N THR A 100 -2.86 22.16 9.64
CA THR A 100 -2.98 23.61 9.77
C THR A 100 -4.22 24.13 9.05
N ASN A 101 -4.43 23.69 7.81
CA ASN A 101 -5.52 24.17 6.96
C ASN A 101 -6.01 23.08 6.01
N GLU A 102 -7.29 23.15 5.65
CA GLU A 102 -7.92 22.31 4.64
C GLU A 102 -8.68 23.19 3.66
N ILE A 103 -8.39 23.00 2.36
CA ILE A 103 -9.06 23.71 1.27
C ILE A 103 -9.81 22.66 0.47
N ILE A 104 -11.13 22.75 0.46
CA ILE A 104 -12.03 21.81 -0.21
C ILE A 104 -12.66 22.52 -1.41
N THR A 105 -12.92 21.78 -2.49
CA THR A 105 -13.65 22.29 -3.66
C THR A 105 -15.03 22.82 -3.26
N LYS A 106 -15.46 23.91 -3.91
CA LYS A 106 -16.80 24.48 -3.69
C LYS A 106 -17.90 23.62 -4.32
N ASP A 107 -17.57 22.96 -5.44
CA ASP A 107 -18.50 22.13 -6.20
C ASP A 107 -18.08 20.66 -6.08
N PRO A 108 -18.57 19.92 -5.06
CA PRO A 108 -18.26 18.50 -4.90
C PRO A 108 -18.99 17.65 -5.93
N ASN A 109 -18.33 16.60 -6.39
CA ASN A 109 -18.94 15.58 -7.25
C ASN A 109 -20.09 14.86 -6.52
N GLU A 110 -21.17 14.53 -7.24
CA GLU A 110 -22.39 13.89 -6.72
C GLU A 110 -22.10 12.63 -5.88
N TYR A 111 -21.09 11.84 -6.26
CA TYR A 111 -20.70 10.62 -5.56
C TYR A 111 -20.20 10.86 -4.12
N LEU A 112 -19.73 12.07 -3.79
CA LEU A 112 -19.21 12.39 -2.44
C LEU A 112 -20.31 12.66 -1.42
N ASN A 113 -21.53 12.98 -1.88
CA ASN A 113 -22.65 13.30 -1.00
C ASN A 113 -23.40 12.06 -0.48
N LYS A 114 -23.01 10.85 -0.90
CA LYS A 114 -23.62 9.59 -0.46
C LYS A 114 -23.11 9.24 0.94
N LYS A 115 -24.03 9.21 1.91
CA LYS A 115 -23.80 8.75 3.29
C LYS A 115 -23.54 7.25 3.35
#